data_AF-A0A4P1RL22-F1
#
_entry.id   AF-A0A4P1RL22-F1
#
_cell.length_a   1.000
_cell.length_b   1.000
_cell.length_c   1.000
_cell.angle_alpha   90.00
_cell.angle_beta   90.00
_cell.angle_gamma   90.00
#
_symmetry.space_group_name_H-M   'P 1'
#
loop_
_entity.id
_entity.type
_entity.pdbx_description
1 polymer ?
#
loop_
_entity_poly.entity_id
_entity_poly.type
_entity_poly.pdbx_seq_one_letter_code
_entity_poly.pdbx_strand_id
1 'polypeptide(L)'
;MDLDADDIFRDDDDDLHNQFSLREKKNIQDLNGVFVFNVVEREFLDRPNARLIKEFDSIEETFSKNIGSKQGIVSATRENSLYNAIWVAQALLRKGSAKTVDKRMLLFTNEDDPFGSMNGAIKSDMTRTTLQRAKDARDLGISIELLPLSCPDEVFNVSPFYADLIGLEGDDLVDFMPSAGNKYVILSTMFSGLFLVFVRSNHMA
;
A
#
# COMPACT_ATOMS: atom_id res chain seq x y z
N MET A 1 -33.42 42.24 8.84
CA MET A 1 -33.07 40.92 8.25
C MET A 1 -31.79 40.55 8.93
N ASP A 2 -31.94 40.00 10.13
CA ASP A 2 -30.83 39.59 10.97
C ASP A 2 -30.66 38.10 10.71
N LEU A 3 -29.55 37.76 10.05
CA LEU A 3 -29.15 36.38 9.81
C LEU A 3 -28.53 35.87 11.11
N ASP A 4 -29.18 34.89 11.72
CA ASP A 4 -28.72 34.25 12.95
C ASP A 4 -27.36 33.57 12.73
N ALA A 5 -26.48 33.69 13.72
CA ALA A 5 -25.10 33.19 13.67
C ALA A 5 -24.98 31.64 13.72
N ASP A 6 -26.11 30.93 13.67
CA ASP A 6 -26.17 29.46 13.67
C ASP A 6 -26.19 28.86 12.26
N ASP A 7 -26.21 29.68 11.19
CA ASP A 7 -26.17 29.22 9.79
C ASP A 7 -24.74 29.05 9.22
N ILE A 8 -23.68 29.23 10.03
CA ILE A 8 -22.28 29.15 9.56
C ILE A 8 -21.57 27.83 9.97
N PHE A 9 -22.20 26.99 10.81
CA PHE A 9 -21.56 25.75 11.29
C PHE A 9 -22.39 24.48 11.03
N ARG A 10 -23.09 24.44 9.90
CA ARG A 10 -23.42 23.16 9.25
C ARG A 10 -22.42 22.91 8.13
N ASP A 11 -21.19 22.58 8.52
CA ASP A 11 -20.38 21.66 7.71
C ASP A 11 -21.02 20.29 7.90
N ASP A 12 -22.07 20.02 7.12
CA ASP A 12 -22.70 18.72 7.06
C ASP A 12 -21.65 17.72 6.52
N ASP A 13 -21.11 16.91 7.42
CA ASP A 13 -20.81 15.48 7.26
C ASP A 13 -20.36 15.02 5.85
N ASP A 14 -19.18 15.45 5.41
CA ASP A 14 -18.45 14.80 4.31
C ASP A 14 -16.97 14.56 4.71
N ASP A 15 -16.75 14.02 5.91
CA ASP A 15 -15.56 13.22 6.25
C ASP A 15 -15.62 11.86 5.52
N LEU A 16 -15.89 11.91 4.21
CA LEU A 16 -15.59 10.81 3.31
C LEU A 16 -14.07 10.73 3.26
N HIS A 17 -13.51 9.85 4.10
CA HIS A 17 -12.14 9.33 4.05
C HIS A 17 -11.46 9.71 2.74
N ASN A 18 -10.41 10.54 2.78
CA ASN A 18 -9.61 10.95 1.62
C ASN A 18 -9.03 9.70 0.92
N GLN A 19 -9.83 9.02 0.11
CA GLN A 19 -9.51 7.73 -0.47
C GLN A 19 -9.00 7.99 -1.88
N PHE A 20 -7.69 7.84 -2.05
CA PHE A 20 -7.06 8.07 -3.33
C PHE A 20 -7.15 6.83 -4.22
N SER A 21 -7.35 7.03 -5.52
CA SER A 21 -7.21 6.00 -6.55
C SER A 21 -6.07 6.32 -7.50
N LEU A 22 -5.54 5.32 -8.18
CA LEU A 22 -4.54 5.55 -9.23
C LEU A 22 -5.22 5.97 -10.54
N ARG A 23 -4.77 7.08 -11.13
CA ARG A 23 -5.17 7.53 -12.48
C ARG A 23 -4.54 6.68 -13.57
N GLU A 24 -3.30 6.26 -13.35
CA GLU A 24 -2.51 5.53 -14.32
C GLU A 24 -2.00 4.22 -13.71
N LYS A 25 -1.99 3.16 -14.53
CA LYS A 25 -1.23 1.95 -14.24
C LYS A 25 0.13 2.05 -14.93
N LYS A 26 1.17 1.60 -14.24
CA LYS A 26 2.54 1.62 -14.77
C LYS A 26 3.32 0.43 -14.24
N ASN A 27 3.16 -0.72 -14.87
CA ASN A 27 3.87 -1.95 -14.51
C ASN A 27 3.99 -2.91 -15.71
N ILE A 28 4.99 -3.78 -15.70
CA ILE A 28 5.31 -4.68 -16.83
C ILE A 28 4.19 -5.71 -17.08
N GLN A 29 3.44 -6.09 -16.04
CA GLN A 29 2.35 -7.07 -16.14
C GLN A 29 1.03 -6.46 -16.62
N ASP A 30 1.00 -5.14 -16.88
CA ASP A 30 -0.19 -4.38 -17.29
C ASP A 30 -1.39 -4.51 -16.32
N LEU A 31 -1.12 -4.77 -15.04
CA LEU A 31 -2.15 -4.94 -14.02
C LEU A 31 -2.72 -3.61 -13.54
N ASN A 32 -4.03 -3.56 -13.34
CA ASN A 32 -4.73 -2.37 -12.88
C ASN A 32 -4.46 -2.11 -11.39
N GLY A 33 -4.56 -0.84 -10.98
CA GLY A 33 -4.35 -0.44 -9.59
C GLY A 33 -2.90 -0.56 -9.11
N VAL A 34 -1.92 -0.63 -10.03
CA VAL A 34 -0.49 -0.69 -9.67
C VAL A 34 0.35 0.27 -10.51
N PHE A 35 1.06 1.16 -9.82
CA PHE A 35 2.04 2.07 -10.40
C PHE A 35 3.43 1.81 -9.81
N VAL A 36 4.40 1.50 -10.68
CA VAL A 36 5.81 1.34 -10.31
C VAL A 36 6.52 2.66 -10.54
N PHE A 37 7.10 3.27 -9.50
CA PHE A 37 7.71 4.60 -9.58
C PHE A 37 9.09 4.58 -10.26
N ASN A 38 10.02 3.77 -9.75
CA ASN A 38 11.44 3.85 -10.11
C ASN A 38 11.85 2.91 -11.28
N VAL A 39 11.14 1.81 -11.51
CA VAL A 39 11.68 0.66 -12.28
C VAL A 39 11.00 0.47 -13.65
N VAL A 40 10.41 1.52 -14.23
CA VAL A 40 9.49 1.30 -15.37
C VAL A 40 10.21 0.92 -16.66
N GLU A 41 11.46 1.34 -16.82
CA GLU A 41 12.25 1.09 -18.03
C GLU A 41 13.48 0.20 -17.78
N ARG A 42 13.69 -0.30 -16.55
CA ARG A 42 14.92 -1.01 -16.18
C ARG A 42 14.65 -2.45 -15.76
N GLU A 43 15.50 -3.36 -16.21
CA GLU A 43 15.37 -4.79 -15.94
C GLU A 43 15.73 -5.18 -14.49
N PHE A 44 16.35 -4.28 -13.71
CA PHE A 44 16.88 -4.55 -12.37
C PHE A 44 16.50 -3.49 -11.33
N LEU A 45 16.43 -3.92 -10.06
CA LEU A 45 16.27 -3.02 -8.91
C LEU A 45 17.58 -2.27 -8.70
N ASP A 46 17.65 -1.04 -9.18
CA ASP A 46 18.86 -0.24 -9.10
C ASP A 46 19.22 0.18 -7.68
N ARG A 47 20.50 0.45 -7.46
CA ARG A 47 20.97 1.08 -6.22
C ARG A 47 20.39 2.50 -6.12
N PRO A 48 20.05 2.98 -4.91
CA PRO A 48 19.67 4.38 -4.71
C PRO A 48 20.73 5.32 -5.29
N ASN A 49 20.32 6.33 -6.04
CA ASN A 49 21.20 7.34 -6.61
C ASN A 49 20.61 8.74 -6.39
N ALA A 50 21.43 9.78 -6.55
CA ALA A 50 21.02 11.16 -6.28
C ALA A 50 19.81 11.61 -7.12
N ARG A 51 19.68 11.08 -8.35
CA ARG A 51 18.51 11.36 -9.21
C ARG A 51 17.23 10.77 -8.60
N LEU A 52 17.26 9.52 -8.14
CA LEU A 52 16.12 8.89 -7.49
C LEU A 52 15.72 9.62 -6.20
N ILE A 53 16.70 10.07 -5.41
CA ILE A 53 16.43 10.85 -4.20
C ILE A 53 15.70 12.14 -4.56
N LYS A 54 16.16 12.86 -5.61
CA LYS A 54 15.52 14.08 -6.08
C LYS A 54 14.12 13.84 -6.65
N GLU A 55 13.92 12.76 -7.40
CA GLU A 55 12.58 12.39 -7.91
C GLU A 55 11.63 12.05 -6.76
N PHE A 56 12.13 11.36 -5.72
CA PHE A 56 11.35 11.02 -4.54
C PHE A 56 11.01 12.26 -3.68
N ASP A 57 11.88 13.25 -3.62
CA ASP A 57 11.63 14.54 -2.93
C ASP A 57 10.41 15.28 -3.52
N SER A 58 10.12 15.05 -4.81
CA SER A 58 8.95 15.62 -5.51
C SER A 58 7.80 14.63 -5.70
N ILE A 59 7.78 13.52 -4.93
CA ILE A 59 6.77 12.46 -5.12
C ILE A 59 5.37 12.92 -4.78
N GLU A 60 5.19 13.79 -3.79
CA GLU A 60 3.87 14.32 -3.40
C GLU A 60 3.22 15.12 -4.53
N GLU A 61 3.98 16.04 -5.11
CA GLU A 61 3.55 16.86 -6.22
C GLU A 61 3.28 16.00 -7.46
N THR A 62 4.18 15.05 -7.76
CA THR A 62 4.03 14.11 -8.87
C THR A 62 2.80 13.23 -8.70
N PHE A 63 2.58 12.75 -7.48
CA PHE A 63 1.44 11.90 -7.15
C PHE A 63 0.14 12.67 -7.35
N SER A 64 0.03 13.85 -6.75
CA SER A 64 -1.16 14.70 -6.83
C SER A 64 -1.50 15.14 -8.25
N LYS A 65 -0.49 15.38 -9.10
CA LYS A 65 -0.67 15.84 -10.47
C LYS A 65 -0.95 14.71 -11.47
N ASN A 66 -0.22 13.60 -11.35
CA ASN A 66 -0.11 12.62 -12.44
C ASN A 66 -0.55 11.20 -12.03
N ILE A 67 -0.35 10.80 -10.77
CA ILE A 67 -0.49 9.39 -10.36
C ILE A 67 -1.81 9.14 -9.64
N GLY A 68 -2.16 9.98 -8.66
CA GLY A 68 -3.32 9.85 -7.80
C GLY A 68 -4.52 10.68 -8.25
N SER A 69 -5.72 10.19 -7.97
CA SER A 69 -6.97 10.93 -8.08
C SER A 69 -7.68 10.95 -6.74
N LYS A 70 -8.21 12.12 -6.37
CA LYS A 70 -9.16 12.32 -5.26
C LYS A 70 -10.60 11.97 -5.64
N GLN A 71 -10.86 11.70 -6.92
CA GLN A 71 -12.15 11.14 -7.32
C GLN A 71 -12.17 9.74 -6.74
N GLY A 72 -13.06 9.52 -5.77
CA GLY A 72 -13.13 8.29 -4.99
C GLY A 72 -13.08 7.04 -5.87
N ILE A 73 -12.64 5.93 -5.26
CA ILE A 73 -12.54 4.62 -5.91
C ILE A 73 -13.78 4.41 -6.75
N VAL A 74 -13.62 4.43 -8.08
CA VAL A 74 -14.68 4.01 -8.98
C VAL A 74 -14.86 2.53 -8.68
N SER A 75 -15.83 2.25 -7.82
CA SER A 75 -16.27 0.93 -7.33
C SER A 75 -16.89 0.08 -8.46
N ALA A 76 -16.26 0.08 -9.63
CA ALA A 76 -16.71 -0.64 -10.82
C ALA A 76 -15.79 -1.82 -11.16
N THR A 77 -14.54 -1.82 -10.69
CA THR A 77 -13.60 -2.89 -11.01
C THR A 77 -13.50 -3.86 -9.84
N ARG A 78 -13.89 -5.13 -10.06
CA ARG A 78 -13.63 -6.29 -9.16
C ARG A 78 -12.14 -6.61 -9.02
N GLU A 79 -11.30 -5.61 -9.12
CA GLU A 79 -9.87 -5.75 -9.31
C GLU A 79 -9.18 -5.68 -7.96
N ASN A 80 -8.43 -6.73 -7.67
CA ASN A 80 -7.72 -6.87 -6.42
C ASN A 80 -6.37 -6.15 -6.51
N SER A 81 -6.37 -4.85 -6.20
CA SER A 81 -5.18 -3.99 -6.30
C SER A 81 -4.03 -4.49 -5.41
N LEU A 82 -4.32 -4.95 -4.20
CA LEU A 82 -3.30 -5.50 -3.29
C LEU A 82 -2.69 -6.79 -3.83
N TYR A 83 -3.51 -7.72 -4.34
CA TYR A 83 -3.01 -8.91 -5.02
C TYR A 83 -2.12 -8.55 -6.22
N ASN A 84 -2.57 -7.59 -7.04
CA ASN A 84 -1.81 -7.13 -8.19
C ASN A 84 -0.47 -6.50 -7.76
N ALA A 85 -0.47 -5.69 -6.70
CA ALA A 85 0.74 -5.05 -6.18
C ALA A 85 1.75 -6.10 -5.68
N ILE A 86 1.31 -7.11 -4.94
CA ILE A 86 2.16 -8.21 -4.49
C ILE A 86 2.72 -8.98 -5.69
N TRP A 87 1.90 -9.24 -6.70
CA TRP A 87 2.35 -9.95 -7.91
C TRP A 87 3.40 -9.15 -8.69
N VAL A 88 3.19 -7.84 -8.86
CA VAL A 88 4.17 -6.95 -9.51
C VAL A 88 5.47 -6.89 -8.70
N ALA A 89 5.38 -6.66 -7.40
CA ALA A 89 6.54 -6.61 -6.51
C ALA A 89 7.32 -7.93 -6.51
N GLN A 90 6.62 -9.08 -6.50
CA GLN A 90 7.24 -10.41 -6.55
C GLN A 90 8.02 -10.58 -7.87
N ALA A 91 7.42 -10.20 -9.01
CA ALA A 91 8.08 -10.26 -10.31
C ALA A 91 9.34 -9.39 -10.36
N LEU A 92 9.28 -8.16 -9.82
CA LEU A 92 10.42 -7.24 -9.73
C LEU A 92 11.55 -7.84 -8.87
N LEU A 93 11.25 -8.42 -7.72
CA LEU A 93 12.23 -9.06 -6.84
C LEU A 93 12.84 -10.33 -7.43
N ARG A 94 12.13 -11.01 -8.34
CA ARG A 94 12.66 -12.21 -8.99
C ARG A 94 13.51 -11.88 -10.20
N LYS A 95 13.11 -10.94 -11.03
CA LYS A 95 13.87 -10.54 -12.23
C LYS A 95 15.07 -9.66 -11.86
N GLY A 96 14.86 -8.70 -10.96
CA GLY A 96 15.77 -7.59 -10.77
C GLY A 96 16.84 -7.77 -9.70
N SER A 97 17.03 -8.99 -9.18
CA SER A 97 17.83 -9.25 -7.98
C SER A 97 18.54 -10.60 -8.08
N ALA A 98 19.81 -10.64 -7.65
CA ALA A 98 20.62 -11.86 -7.65
C ALA A 98 19.99 -12.96 -6.77
N LYS A 99 20.45 -14.21 -6.92
CA LYS A 99 19.87 -15.34 -6.15
C LYS A 99 20.27 -15.33 -4.66
N THR A 100 21.32 -14.59 -4.29
CA THR A 100 22.00 -14.66 -2.99
C THR A 100 21.75 -13.44 -2.10
N VAL A 101 20.64 -12.75 -2.31
CA VAL A 101 20.36 -11.47 -1.65
C VAL A 101 19.00 -11.55 -0.98
N ASP A 102 18.90 -10.90 0.18
CA ASP A 102 17.65 -10.88 0.93
C ASP A 102 16.64 -9.98 0.21
N LYS A 103 15.45 -10.52 -0.02
CA LYS A 103 14.36 -9.88 -0.75
C LYS A 103 13.26 -9.50 0.21
N ARG A 104 12.85 -8.23 0.17
CA ARG A 104 11.87 -7.68 1.11
C ARG A 104 10.89 -6.75 0.41
N MET A 105 9.61 -6.92 0.72
CA MET A 105 8.53 -5.98 0.43
C MET A 105 8.19 -5.25 1.72
N LEU A 106 8.26 -3.93 1.72
CA LEU A 106 7.79 -3.07 2.81
C LEU A 106 6.44 -2.49 2.39
N LEU A 107 5.39 -2.83 3.10
CA LEU A 107 4.01 -2.44 2.82
C LEU A 107 3.59 -1.32 3.77
N PHE A 108 3.33 -0.14 3.23
CA PHE A 108 2.80 0.99 3.97
C PHE A 108 1.32 1.18 3.63
N THR A 109 0.48 1.30 4.66
CA THR A 109 -0.97 1.46 4.54
C THR A 109 -1.57 1.99 5.84
N ASN A 110 -2.62 2.80 5.75
CA ASN A 110 -3.49 3.15 6.87
C ASN A 110 -4.83 2.37 6.87
N GLU A 111 -5.08 1.56 5.83
CA GLU A 111 -6.24 0.68 5.71
C GLU A 111 -5.90 -0.69 6.30
N ASP A 112 -6.65 -1.10 7.33
CA ASP A 112 -6.39 -2.29 8.15
C ASP A 112 -7.24 -3.53 7.73
N ASP A 113 -8.39 -3.32 7.07
CA ASP A 113 -9.19 -4.34 6.38
C ASP A 113 -9.43 -3.93 4.91
N PRO A 114 -8.51 -4.25 3.99
CA PRO A 114 -8.59 -3.84 2.59
C PRO A 114 -9.80 -4.41 1.83
N PHE A 115 -10.50 -5.39 2.42
CA PHE A 115 -11.72 -5.98 1.87
C PHE A 115 -12.93 -5.77 2.80
N GLY A 116 -12.85 -4.84 3.76
CA GLY A 116 -13.86 -4.57 4.78
C GLY A 116 -15.21 -4.18 4.23
N SER A 117 -15.23 -3.38 3.16
CA SER A 117 -16.44 -2.92 2.48
C SER A 117 -17.11 -3.99 1.59
N MET A 118 -16.44 -5.12 1.35
CA MET A 118 -16.95 -6.21 0.52
C MET A 118 -17.70 -7.24 1.34
N ASN A 119 -18.67 -7.92 0.72
CA ASN A 119 -19.52 -8.88 1.41
C ASN A 119 -19.55 -10.27 0.75
N GLY A 120 -19.80 -11.28 1.57
CA GLY A 120 -20.06 -12.66 1.14
C GLY A 120 -18.90 -13.29 0.35
N ALA A 121 -19.26 -14.03 -0.70
CA ALA A 121 -18.30 -14.82 -1.49
C ALA A 121 -17.19 -13.97 -2.15
N ILE A 122 -17.45 -12.70 -2.46
CA ILE A 122 -16.46 -11.80 -3.07
C ILE A 122 -15.35 -11.50 -2.06
N LYS A 123 -15.69 -11.12 -0.83
CA LYS A 123 -14.70 -10.90 0.25
C LYS A 123 -13.88 -12.17 0.48
N SER A 124 -14.55 -13.31 0.66
CA SER A 124 -13.86 -14.60 0.90
C SER A 124 -12.88 -14.95 -0.23
N ASP A 125 -13.26 -14.77 -1.49
CA ASP A 125 -12.40 -15.09 -2.62
C ASP A 125 -11.20 -14.12 -2.74
N MET A 126 -11.45 -12.82 -2.57
CA MET A 126 -10.40 -11.80 -2.60
C MET A 126 -9.41 -11.96 -1.45
N THR A 127 -9.88 -12.19 -0.23
CA THR A 127 -9.02 -12.51 0.92
C THR A 127 -8.17 -13.75 0.63
N ARG A 128 -8.81 -14.87 0.28
CA ARG A 128 -8.11 -16.15 0.03
C ARG A 128 -7.05 -16.03 -1.06
N THR A 129 -7.39 -15.43 -2.20
CA THR A 129 -6.46 -15.31 -3.33
C THR A 129 -5.28 -14.39 -3.03
N THR A 130 -5.50 -13.31 -2.26
CA THR A 130 -4.43 -12.40 -1.82
C THR A 130 -3.49 -13.06 -0.82
N LEU A 131 -4.04 -13.74 0.19
CA LEU A 131 -3.25 -14.45 1.20
C LEU A 131 -2.43 -15.58 0.57
N GLN A 132 -3.02 -16.34 -0.35
CA GLN A 132 -2.28 -17.37 -1.10
C GLN A 132 -1.13 -16.74 -1.91
N ARG A 133 -1.36 -15.59 -2.55
CA ARG A 133 -0.31 -14.90 -3.30
C ARG A 133 0.81 -14.40 -2.41
N ALA A 134 0.50 -13.88 -1.23
CA ALA A 134 1.50 -13.47 -0.24
C ALA A 134 2.29 -14.66 0.30
N LYS A 135 1.63 -15.80 0.53
CA LYS A 135 2.29 -17.06 0.88
C LYS A 135 3.25 -17.51 -0.22
N ASP A 136 2.80 -17.53 -1.48
CA ASP A 136 3.67 -17.89 -2.62
C ASP A 136 4.93 -16.99 -2.69
N ALA A 137 4.82 -15.71 -2.37
CA ALA A 137 5.97 -14.81 -2.31
C ALA A 137 6.94 -15.16 -1.17
N ARG A 138 6.42 -15.45 0.02
CA ARG A 138 7.21 -15.89 1.16
C ARG A 138 7.91 -17.22 0.93
N ASP A 139 7.22 -18.19 0.31
CA ASP A 139 7.77 -19.48 -0.08
C ASP A 139 8.91 -19.35 -1.11
N LEU A 140 8.94 -18.24 -1.87
CA LEU A 140 10.04 -17.87 -2.77
C LEU A 140 11.17 -17.10 -2.09
N GLY A 141 11.15 -16.99 -0.76
CA GLY A 141 12.17 -16.31 0.05
C GLY A 141 12.03 -14.79 0.08
N ILE A 142 10.83 -14.25 -0.17
CA ILE A 142 10.56 -12.82 -0.07
C ILE A 142 9.88 -12.51 1.26
N SER A 143 10.52 -11.73 2.11
CA SER A 143 9.91 -11.20 3.33
C SER A 143 8.88 -10.11 2.97
N ILE A 144 7.73 -10.10 3.66
CA ILE A 144 6.73 -9.03 3.58
C ILE A 144 6.63 -8.40 4.98
N GLU A 145 6.90 -7.11 5.07
CA GLU A 145 6.90 -6.36 6.33
C GLU A 145 5.87 -5.24 6.25
N LEU A 146 4.96 -5.21 7.22
CA LEU A 146 3.94 -4.17 7.33
C LEU A 146 4.45 -2.99 8.15
N LEU A 147 4.29 -1.79 7.62
CA LEU A 147 4.50 -0.51 8.30
C LEU A 147 3.18 0.24 8.31
N PRO A 148 2.33 0.02 9.32
CA PRO A 148 1.05 0.69 9.37
C PRO A 148 1.26 2.18 9.59
N LEU A 149 0.52 2.98 8.83
CA LEU A 149 0.50 4.43 8.90
C LEU A 149 -0.62 4.80 9.87
N SER A 150 -0.27 5.37 11.01
CA SER A 150 -1.26 5.76 12.02
C SER A 150 -2.19 6.86 11.49
N CYS A 151 -3.49 6.68 11.71
CA CYS A 151 -4.48 7.76 11.67
C CYS A 151 -4.55 8.42 13.08
N PRO A 152 -4.84 9.73 13.18
CA PRO A 152 -4.85 10.45 14.46
C PRO A 152 -5.79 9.84 15.50
N ASP A 153 -6.91 9.27 15.07
CA ASP A 153 -8.01 8.85 15.95
C ASP A 153 -8.25 7.33 15.97
N GLU A 154 -7.47 6.55 15.21
CA GLU A 154 -7.68 5.11 15.05
C GLU A 154 -6.38 4.31 15.23
N VAL A 155 -6.50 3.22 16.00
CA VAL A 155 -5.42 2.25 16.19
C VAL A 155 -5.51 1.22 15.07
N PHE A 156 -4.46 1.13 14.25
CA PHE A 156 -4.36 0.15 13.18
C PHE A 156 -4.42 -1.28 13.73
N ASN A 157 -5.41 -2.07 13.31
CA ASN A 157 -5.55 -3.46 13.76
C ASN A 157 -5.07 -4.43 12.67
N VAL A 158 -4.00 -5.17 12.95
CA VAL A 158 -3.46 -6.14 11.98
C VAL A 158 -4.27 -7.43 11.87
N SER A 159 -5.07 -7.75 12.88
CA SER A 159 -5.77 -9.04 13.03
C SER A 159 -6.79 -9.36 11.92
N PRO A 160 -7.55 -8.39 11.36
CA PRO A 160 -8.56 -8.69 10.34
C PRO A 160 -7.98 -9.29 9.05
N PHE A 161 -6.73 -8.98 8.70
CA PHE A 161 -6.17 -9.34 7.41
C PHE A 161 -4.65 -9.47 7.38
N TYR A 162 -3.90 -8.50 7.90
CA TYR A 162 -2.46 -8.43 7.69
C TYR A 162 -1.64 -9.44 8.49
N ALA A 163 -2.14 -9.90 9.63
CA ALA A 163 -1.50 -10.95 10.42
C ALA A 163 -1.24 -12.20 9.54
N ASP A 164 -2.26 -12.67 8.82
CA ASP A 164 -2.14 -13.81 7.91
C ASP A 164 -1.28 -13.50 6.69
N LEU A 165 -1.38 -12.27 6.17
CA LEU A 165 -0.64 -11.80 4.99
C LEU A 165 0.87 -11.90 5.21
N ILE A 166 1.35 -11.41 6.35
CA ILE A 166 2.77 -11.41 6.68
C ILE A 166 3.20 -12.69 7.42
N GLY A 167 2.26 -13.45 7.99
CA GLY A 167 2.52 -14.72 8.67
C GLY A 167 2.87 -14.59 10.12
N LEU A 168 2.22 -13.68 10.83
CA LEU A 168 2.28 -13.68 12.28
C LEU A 168 1.47 -14.88 12.79
N GLU A 169 2.06 -15.67 13.66
CA GLU A 169 1.40 -16.79 14.33
C GLU A 169 1.59 -16.69 15.85
N GLY A 170 0.56 -17.03 16.63
CA GLY A 170 0.67 -17.15 18.09
C GLY A 170 1.20 -15.89 18.78
N ASP A 171 2.33 -16.03 19.48
CA ASP A 171 2.94 -14.97 20.29
C ASP A 171 3.48 -13.81 19.44
N ASP A 172 3.86 -14.04 18.18
CA ASP A 172 4.34 -13.00 17.26
C ASP A 172 3.27 -11.94 16.94
N LEU A 173 1.98 -12.32 17.03
CA LEU A 173 0.86 -11.41 16.86
C LEU A 173 0.67 -10.50 18.08
N VAL A 174 0.87 -11.04 19.27
CA VAL A 174 0.72 -10.33 20.55
C VAL A 174 1.87 -9.34 20.75
N ASP A 175 3.07 -9.76 20.33
CA ASP A 175 4.29 -8.94 20.38
C ASP A 175 4.44 -8.01 19.17
N PHE A 176 3.49 -8.04 18.22
CA PHE A 176 3.49 -7.11 17.10
C PHE A 176 3.21 -5.69 17.58
N MET A 177 4.27 -4.98 17.95
CA MET A 177 4.26 -3.55 18.13
C MET A 177 4.63 -2.89 16.80
N PRO A 178 3.68 -2.27 16.09
CA PRO A 178 4.05 -1.41 14.99
C PRO A 178 4.83 -0.22 15.55
N SER A 179 6.16 -0.24 15.39
CA SER A 179 7.04 0.88 15.75
C SER A 179 6.87 2.10 14.82
N ALA A 180 5.84 2.10 13.97
CA ALA A 180 5.54 3.13 12.99
C ALA A 180 4.47 4.14 13.48
N GLY A 181 4.35 4.38 14.78
CA GLY A 181 3.58 5.49 15.32
C GLY A 181 4.37 6.81 15.25
N ASN A 182 3.85 7.81 14.55
CA ASN A 182 4.26 9.23 14.50
C ASN A 182 5.42 9.66 13.58
N LYS A 183 6.15 8.78 12.89
CA LYS A 183 7.32 9.20 12.07
C LYS A 183 7.04 9.51 10.60
N TYR A 184 5.83 9.19 10.11
CA TYR A 184 5.51 9.23 8.67
C TYR A 184 4.17 9.93 8.36
N VAL A 185 3.85 11.02 9.08
CA VAL A 185 2.61 11.80 8.89
C VAL A 185 2.41 12.19 7.42
N ILE A 186 3.49 12.58 6.73
CA ILE A 186 3.45 12.97 5.32
C ILE A 186 3.00 11.80 4.42
N LEU A 187 3.39 10.55 4.73
CA LEU A 187 2.95 9.38 3.97
C LEU A 187 1.50 8.98 4.28
N SER A 188 1.03 9.14 5.52
CA SER A 188 -0.36 8.79 5.87
C SER A 188 -1.38 9.67 5.16
N THR A 189 -1.09 10.97 5.00
CA THR A 189 -1.96 11.90 4.28
C THR A 189 -1.99 11.64 2.77
N MET A 190 -0.86 11.24 2.17
CA MET A 190 -0.75 11.04 0.72
C MET A 190 -1.36 9.74 0.21
N PHE A 191 -1.23 8.65 0.97
CA PHE A 191 -1.55 7.30 0.51
C PHE A 191 -2.74 6.69 1.26
N SER A 192 -3.64 7.52 1.77
CA SER A 192 -4.84 7.04 2.43
C SER A 192 -5.69 6.18 1.49
N GLY A 193 -5.90 4.91 1.87
CA GLY A 193 -6.58 3.90 1.05
C GLY A 193 -5.74 3.31 -0.10
N LEU A 194 -4.44 3.59 -0.15
CA LEU A 194 -3.51 3.04 -1.15
C LEU A 194 -2.37 2.27 -0.49
N PHE A 195 -1.91 1.23 -1.17
CA PHE A 195 -0.74 0.46 -0.78
C PHE A 195 0.52 1.04 -1.41
N LEU A 196 1.45 1.50 -0.59
CA LEU A 196 2.79 1.82 -1.05
C LEU A 196 3.71 0.64 -0.75
N VAL A 197 4.17 -0.03 -1.81
CA VAL A 197 5.07 -1.18 -1.70
C VAL A 197 6.49 -0.76 -2.08
N PHE A 198 7.37 -0.69 -1.10
CA PHE A 198 8.81 -0.57 -1.35
C PHE A 198 9.44 -1.94 -1.47
N VAL A 199 10.24 -2.09 -2.51
CA VAL A 199 10.93 -3.34 -2.81
C VAL A 199 12.42 -3.15 -2.55
N ARG A 200 13.00 -3.98 -1.68
CA ARG A 200 14.41 -3.93 -1.31
C ARG A 200 15.09 -5.28 -1.54
N SER A 201 16.32 -5.21 -2.06
CA SER A 201 17.21 -6.35 -2.27
C SER A 201 18.57 -6.03 -1.63
N ASN A 202 18.95 -6.69 -0.54
CA ASN A 202 20.22 -6.45 0.15
C ASN A 202 21.24 -7.53 -0.18
N HIS A 203 22.41 -7.13 -0.67
CA HIS A 203 23.54 -8.06 -0.80
C HIS A 203 24.08 -8.39 0.60
N MET A 204 24.11 -9.67 0.96
CA MET A 204 24.97 -10.09 2.07
C MET A 204 26.42 -9.81 1.68
N ALA A 205 27.11 -9.08 2.55
CA ALA A 205 28.53 -8.78 2.45
C ALA A 205 29.36 -9.99 2.88
#